data_AF-A0A3P3QU72-F1
#
_entry.id   AF-A0A3P3QU72-F1
#
_cell.length_a   1.000
_cell.length_b   1.000
_cell.length_c   1.000
_cell.angle_alpha   90.00
_cell.angle_beta   90.00
_cell.angle_gamma   90.00
#
_symmetry.space_group_name_H-M   'P 1'
#
loop_
_entity.id
_entity.type
_entity.pdbx_description
1 polymer ?
#
loop_
_entity_poly.entity_id
_entity_poly.type
_entity_poly.pdbx_seq_one_letter_code
_entity_poly.pdbx_strand_id
1 'polypeptide(L)'
;MRWLFWTLLLLSFLFINETTVNWLLAVIVCGYGPQSGFERATQYFTLDSFLFSASFRIIPYIVLSAVALFSSLKNSAIGKIALYSSLATISIFHFWGYWGMQHSLFTPEHTSSTSALAIIFIPIHAIWLSAVTGTLGYGLAKVTRLVLNRA
;
A
#
# COMPACT_ATOMS: atom_id res chain seq x y z
N MET A 1 12.04 -16.15 -8.35
CA MET A 1 11.65 -14.72 -8.24
C MET A 1 12.91 -13.96 -7.83
N ARG A 2 13.42 -13.06 -8.69
CA ARG A 2 14.66 -12.32 -8.38
C ARG A 2 14.33 -11.25 -7.33
N TRP A 3 15.31 -10.88 -6.52
CA TRP A 3 15.26 -9.98 -5.36
C TRP A 3 14.33 -8.76 -5.47
N LEU A 4 14.12 -8.24 -6.68
CA LEU A 4 13.24 -7.12 -6.98
C LEU A 4 11.88 -7.16 -6.26
N PHE A 5 11.16 -8.28 -6.25
CA PHE A 5 9.86 -8.34 -5.57
C PHE A 5 10.00 -8.08 -4.07
N TRP A 6 10.97 -8.73 -3.43
CA TRP A 6 11.21 -8.59 -1.99
C TRP A 6 11.69 -7.18 -1.65
N THR A 7 12.53 -6.59 -2.49
CA THR A 7 12.96 -5.20 -2.37
C THR A 7 11.76 -4.25 -2.49
N LEU A 8 10.91 -4.41 -3.50
CA LEU A 8 9.71 -3.57 -3.66
C LEU A 8 8.73 -3.76 -2.49
N LEU A 9 8.56 -4.99 -2.00
CA LEU A 9 7.71 -5.28 -0.86
C LEU A 9 8.19 -4.54 0.40
N LEU A 10 9.49 -4.60 0.67
CA LEU A 10 10.11 -3.88 1.79
C LEU A 10 10.01 -2.36 1.62
N LEU A 11 10.35 -1.84 0.44
CA LEU A 11 10.28 -0.41 0.16
C LEU A 11 8.84 0.12 0.29
N SER A 12 7.85 -0.60 -0.23
CA SER A 12 6.45 -0.25 -0.05
C SER A 12 6.05 -0.18 1.43
N PHE A 13 6.46 -1.15 2.24
CA PHE A 13 6.15 -1.13 3.68
C PHE A 13 6.83 0.03 4.42
N LEU A 14 8.09 0.33 4.09
CA LEU A 14 8.87 1.38 4.73
C LEU A 14 8.39 2.77 4.34
N PHE A 15 8.18 3.02 3.04
CA PHE A 15 7.87 4.36 2.54
C PHE A 15 6.39 4.69 2.54
N ILE A 16 5.50 3.71 2.39
CA ILE A 16 4.05 3.97 2.35
C ILE A 16 3.49 3.83 3.76
N ASN A 17 3.64 4.89 4.53
CA ASN A 17 3.15 5.00 5.90
C ASN A 17 2.46 6.35 6.12
N GLU A 18 1.73 6.45 7.24
CA GLU A 18 0.98 7.65 7.61
C GLU A 18 1.84 8.91 7.72
N THR A 19 3.10 8.80 8.14
CA THR A 19 4.00 9.96 8.27
C THR A 19 4.45 10.46 6.90
N THR A 20 4.85 9.56 6.00
CA THR A 20 5.24 9.92 4.63
C THR A 20 4.06 10.55 3.88
N VAL A 21 2.86 10.01 4.05
CA VAL A 21 1.66 10.55 3.39
C VAL A 21 1.28 11.91 3.95
N ASN A 22 1.33 12.09 5.28
CA ASN A 22 1.12 13.38 5.92
C ASN A 22 2.12 14.45 5.45
N TRP A 23 3.39 14.05 5.26
CA TRP A 23 4.43 14.91 4.70
C TRP A 23 4.13 15.32 3.25
N LEU A 24 3.73 14.37 2.41
CA LEU A 24 3.37 14.64 1.03
C LEU A 24 2.13 15.54 0.93
N LEU A 25 1.13 15.35 1.80
CA LEU A 25 -0.03 16.25 1.90
C LEU A 25 0.41 17.68 2.25
N ALA A 26 1.27 17.86 3.24
CA ALA A 26 1.78 19.17 3.61
C ALA A 26 2.48 19.88 2.43
N VAL A 27 3.33 19.16 1.70
CA VAL A 27 4.06 19.72 0.55
C VAL A 27 3.14 20.00 -0.63
N ILE A 28 2.31 19.04 -1.01
CA ILE A 28 1.52 19.08 -2.26
C ILE A 28 0.25 19.93 -2.10
N VAL A 29 -0.45 19.80 -0.97
CA VAL A 29 -1.77 20.45 -0.78
C VAL A 29 -1.61 21.84 -0.16
N CYS A 30 -0.74 22.00 0.84
CA CYS A 30 -0.55 23.28 1.52
C CYS A 30 0.65 24.09 1.03
N GLY A 31 1.43 23.57 0.07
CA GLY A 31 2.56 24.29 -0.51
C GLY A 31 3.73 24.51 0.46
N TYR A 32 3.85 23.71 1.53
CA TYR A 32 5.03 23.76 2.40
C TYR A 32 6.28 23.36 1.62
N GLY A 33 7.42 23.98 1.96
CA GLY A 33 8.72 23.48 1.51
C GLY A 33 8.98 22.07 2.06
N PRO A 34 9.84 21.25 1.43
CA PRO A 34 10.06 19.86 1.84
C PRO A 34 10.44 19.70 3.33
N GLN A 35 11.32 20.56 3.86
CA GLN A 35 11.74 20.52 5.25
C GLN A 35 10.63 20.99 6.21
N SER A 36 10.03 22.15 5.97
CA SER A 36 8.97 22.67 6.83
C SER A 36 7.71 21.81 6.81
N GLY A 37 7.42 21.16 5.66
CA GLY A 37 6.39 20.15 5.55
C GLY A 37 6.70 18.90 6.38
N PHE A 38 7.97 18.47 6.44
CA PHE A 38 8.38 17.33 7.27
C PHE A 38 8.22 17.65 8.76
N GLU A 39 8.71 18.81 9.20
CA GLU A 39 8.53 19.31 10.57
C GLU A 39 7.04 19.36 10.95
N ARG A 40 6.20 19.86 10.04
CA ARG A 40 4.74 19.88 10.21
C ARG A 40 4.14 18.48 10.33
N ALA A 41 4.58 17.55 9.49
CA ALA A 41 4.07 16.18 9.49
C ALA A 41 4.49 15.37 10.72
N THR A 42 5.63 15.69 11.32
CA THR A 42 6.18 14.99 12.49
C THR A 42 5.92 15.70 13.82
N GLN A 43 5.31 16.89 13.83
CA GLN A 43 5.12 17.69 15.06
C GLN A 43 4.38 16.95 16.20
N TYR A 44 3.51 15.99 15.85
CA TYR A 44 2.76 15.14 16.80
C TYR A 44 3.16 13.67 16.72
N PHE A 45 4.32 13.37 16.12
CA PHE A 45 4.80 12.02 16.00
C PHE A 45 5.10 11.42 17.38
N THR A 46 4.63 10.20 17.60
CA THR A 46 5.05 9.37 18.74
C THR A 46 5.43 8.00 18.22
N LEU A 47 6.49 7.43 18.80
CA LEU A 47 6.96 6.10 18.40
C LEU A 47 5.87 5.04 18.64
N ASP A 48 5.14 5.14 19.75
CA ASP A 48 4.08 4.19 20.10
C ASP A 48 2.95 4.18 19.08
N SER A 49 2.47 5.36 18.65
CA SER A 49 1.43 5.46 17.62
C SER A 49 1.91 4.93 16.27
N PHE A 50 3.16 5.21 15.90
CA PHE A 50 3.75 4.70 14.67
C PHE A 50 3.91 3.18 14.68
N LEU A 51 4.37 2.60 15.79
CA LEU A 51 4.49 1.14 15.94
C LEU A 51 3.13 0.45 15.96
N PHE A 52 2.13 1.07 16.60
CA PHE A 52 0.75 0.59 16.56
C PHE A 52 0.24 0.54 15.11
N SER A 53 0.36 1.63 14.35
CA SER A 53 0.01 1.68 12.92
C SER A 53 0.77 0.63 12.11
N ALA A 54 2.09 0.55 12.30
CA ALA A 54 2.96 -0.38 11.60
C ALA A 54 2.56 -1.86 11.84
N SER A 55 2.09 -2.20 13.04
CA SER A 55 1.64 -3.55 13.38
C SER A 55 0.43 -4.02 12.56
N PHE A 56 -0.47 -3.12 12.17
CA PHE A 56 -1.57 -3.44 11.24
C PHE A 56 -1.11 -3.36 9.79
N ARG A 57 -0.34 -2.31 9.45
CA ARG A 57 0.17 -2.08 8.10
C ARG A 57 1.01 -3.24 7.57
N ILE A 58 1.75 -3.95 8.43
CA ILE A 58 2.62 -5.06 8.01
C ILE A 58 1.81 -6.31 7.59
N ILE A 59 0.57 -6.48 8.07
CA ILE A 59 -0.23 -7.70 7.89
C ILE A 59 -0.41 -8.05 6.40
N PRO A 60 -0.84 -7.15 5.50
CA PRO A 60 -1.00 -7.47 4.08
C PRO A 60 0.31 -7.91 3.42
N TYR A 61 1.44 -7.32 3.83
CA TYR A 61 2.76 -7.68 3.30
C TYR A 61 3.22 -9.06 3.79
N ILE A 62 2.93 -9.43 5.04
CA ILE A 62 3.18 -10.78 5.57
C ILE A 62 2.32 -11.82 4.84
N VAL A 63 1.03 -11.54 4.68
CA VAL A 63 0.11 -12.42 3.94
C VAL A 63 0.58 -12.63 2.50
N LEU A 64 0.92 -11.55 1.79
CA LEU A 64 1.44 -11.64 0.43
C LEU A 64 2.80 -12.36 0.37
N SER A 65 3.67 -12.16 1.36
CA SER A 65 4.94 -12.89 1.48
C SER A 65 4.71 -14.38 1.66
N ALA A 66 3.78 -14.79 2.51
CA ALA A 66 3.41 -16.19 2.69
C ALA A 66 2.89 -16.80 1.38
N VAL A 67 1.99 -16.10 0.67
CA VAL A 67 1.51 -16.55 -0.65
C VAL A 67 2.66 -16.69 -1.65
N ALA A 68 3.58 -15.71 -1.70
CA ALA A 68 4.74 -15.77 -2.60
C ALA A 68 5.71 -16.92 -2.24
N LEU A 69 5.91 -17.20 -0.96
CA LEU A 69 6.83 -18.25 -0.49
C LEU A 69 6.25 -19.65 -0.68
N PHE A 70 4.99 -19.86 -0.30
CA PHE A 70 4.40 -21.20 -0.22
C PHE A 70 3.62 -21.62 -1.47
N SER A 71 3.29 -20.69 -2.38
CA SER A 71 2.66 -21.05 -3.66
C SER A 71 3.68 -21.27 -4.78
N SER A 72 3.22 -21.89 -5.88
CA SER A 72 3.98 -22.05 -7.12
C SER A 72 3.95 -20.80 -8.03
N LEU A 73 3.24 -19.73 -7.64
CA LEU A 73 3.06 -18.53 -8.47
C LEU A 73 4.39 -17.89 -8.87
N LYS A 74 5.36 -17.88 -7.94
CA LYS A 74 6.71 -17.32 -8.15
C LYS A 74 7.51 -17.99 -9.28
N ASN A 75 7.10 -19.18 -9.71
CA ASN A 75 7.80 -19.99 -10.72
C ASN A 75 7.33 -19.69 -12.14
N SER A 76 6.17 -19.04 -12.33
CA SER A 76 5.63 -18.71 -13.66
C SER A 76 5.63 -17.20 -13.91
N ALA A 77 5.69 -16.78 -15.18
CA ALA A 77 5.59 -15.36 -15.53
C ALA A 77 4.21 -14.78 -15.16
N ILE A 78 3.13 -15.52 -15.43
CA ILE A 78 1.75 -15.13 -15.10
C ILE A 78 1.56 -15.05 -13.57
N GLY A 79 2.08 -16.01 -12.82
CA GLY A 79 2.03 -15.98 -11.36
C GLY A 79 2.82 -14.82 -10.75
N LYS A 80 3.94 -14.42 -11.36
CA LYS A 80 4.66 -13.20 -10.95
C LYS A 80 3.82 -11.95 -11.19
N ILE A 81 3.11 -11.85 -12.32
CA ILE A 81 2.18 -10.73 -12.59
C ILE A 81 1.15 -10.64 -11.47
N ALA A 82 0.53 -11.76 -11.08
CA ALA A 82 -0.42 -11.79 -9.98
C ALA A 82 0.17 -11.23 -8.67
N LEU A 83 1.37 -11.66 -8.29
CA LEU A 83 2.06 -11.20 -7.08
C LEU A 83 2.41 -9.71 -7.13
N TYR A 84 2.89 -9.21 -8.28
CA TYR A 84 3.18 -7.79 -8.45
C TYR A 84 1.91 -6.93 -8.47
N SER A 85 0.82 -7.42 -9.09
CA SER A 85 -0.48 -6.75 -9.05
C SER A 85 -0.99 -6.64 -7.61
N SER A 86 -0.94 -7.72 -6.83
CA SER A 86 -1.29 -7.68 -5.41
C SER A 86 -0.45 -6.67 -4.62
N LEU A 87 0.88 -6.67 -4.81
CA LEU A 87 1.76 -5.71 -4.13
C LEU A 87 1.46 -4.25 -4.52
N ALA A 88 1.22 -3.99 -5.79
CA ALA A 88 0.84 -2.67 -6.29
C ALA A 88 -0.48 -2.22 -5.65
N THR A 89 -1.48 -3.11 -5.58
CA THR A 89 -2.76 -2.81 -4.93
C THR A 89 -2.62 -2.51 -3.44
N ILE A 90 -1.83 -3.30 -2.69
CA ILE A 90 -1.55 -2.99 -1.27
C ILE A 90 -0.94 -1.59 -1.15
N SER A 91 0.06 -1.30 -1.99
CA SER A 91 0.80 -0.04 -1.97
C SER A 91 -0.11 1.16 -2.28
N ILE A 92 -0.88 1.09 -3.37
CA ILE A 92 -1.80 2.15 -3.79
C ILE A 92 -2.91 2.33 -2.76
N PHE A 93 -3.48 1.25 -2.25
CA PHE A 93 -4.58 1.32 -1.29
C PHE A 93 -4.14 1.88 0.06
N HIS A 94 -2.96 1.49 0.57
CA HIS A 94 -2.38 2.12 1.75
C HIS A 94 -2.15 3.62 1.53
N PHE A 95 -1.49 3.98 0.43
CA PHE A 95 -1.20 5.38 0.11
C PHE A 95 -2.49 6.22 0.04
N TRP A 96 -3.45 5.77 -0.76
CA TRP A 96 -4.72 6.47 -0.98
C TRP A 96 -5.57 6.52 0.29
N GLY A 97 -5.60 5.42 1.05
CA GLY A 97 -6.31 5.35 2.32
C GLY A 97 -5.76 6.35 3.33
N TYR A 98 -4.45 6.39 3.54
CA TYR A 98 -3.83 7.35 4.45
C TYR A 98 -3.99 8.78 3.96
N TRP A 99 -3.94 8.99 2.64
CA TRP A 99 -4.17 10.30 2.04
C TRP A 99 -5.56 10.80 2.38
N GLY A 100 -6.60 10.01 2.09
CA GLY A 100 -7.98 10.36 2.42
C GLY A 100 -8.21 10.54 3.93
N MET A 101 -7.59 9.70 4.76
CA MET A 101 -7.68 9.79 6.22
C MET A 101 -7.13 11.13 6.75
N GLN A 102 -6.07 11.66 6.14
CA GLN A 102 -5.35 12.84 6.62
C GLN A 102 -5.67 14.12 5.83
N HIS A 103 -6.33 14.03 4.68
CA HIS A 103 -6.58 15.15 3.77
C HIS A 103 -7.21 16.37 4.45
N SER A 104 -8.25 16.13 5.26
CA SER A 104 -8.94 17.16 6.05
C SER A 104 -8.07 17.95 7.03
N LEU A 105 -6.89 17.43 7.41
CA LEU A 105 -5.96 18.17 8.27
C LEU A 105 -5.35 19.38 7.52
N PHE A 106 -5.48 19.40 6.19
CA PHE A 106 -4.90 20.37 5.29
C PHE A 106 -5.94 21.10 4.42
N THR A 107 -7.22 20.77 4.58
CA THR A 107 -8.33 21.39 3.82
C THR A 107 -9.45 21.84 4.78
N PRO A 108 -10.40 22.67 4.33
CA PRO A 108 -11.57 23.05 5.14
C PRO A 108 -12.56 21.89 5.40
N GLU A 109 -12.28 20.69 4.91
CA GLU A 109 -13.17 19.53 5.05
C GLU A 109 -13.22 19.05 6.49
N HIS A 110 -14.40 18.62 6.94
CA HIS A 110 -14.56 18.01 8.26
C HIS A 110 -14.34 16.51 8.19
N THR A 111 -13.62 15.98 9.17
CA THR A 111 -13.41 14.56 9.32
C THR A 111 -14.09 14.03 10.57
N SER A 112 -14.85 12.95 10.40
CA SER A 112 -15.51 12.23 11.49
C SER A 112 -14.48 11.69 12.48
N SER A 113 -14.83 11.64 13.77
CA SER A 113 -14.01 10.98 14.80
C SER A 113 -13.72 9.50 14.50
N THR A 114 -14.55 8.86 13.67
CA THR A 114 -14.35 7.47 13.23
C THR A 114 -13.23 7.30 12.21
N SER A 115 -12.71 8.37 11.61
CA SER A 115 -11.62 8.31 10.62
C SER A 115 -10.31 7.77 11.20
N ALA A 116 -10.08 7.95 12.51
CA ALA A 116 -8.91 7.40 13.18
C ALA A 116 -8.89 5.87 13.12
N LEU A 117 -10.05 5.21 13.05
CA LEU A 117 -10.14 3.76 12.87
C LEU A 117 -9.66 3.32 11.49
N ALA A 118 -9.57 4.23 10.51
CA ALA A 118 -9.05 3.91 9.19
C ALA A 118 -7.61 3.38 9.25
N ILE A 119 -6.83 3.74 10.26
CA ILE A 119 -5.47 3.21 10.46
C ILE A 119 -5.45 1.68 10.65
N ILE A 120 -6.56 1.09 11.13
CA ILE A 120 -6.75 -0.35 11.30
C ILE A 120 -7.43 -0.94 10.05
N PHE A 121 -8.50 -0.30 9.56
CA PHE A 121 -9.31 -0.85 8.48
C PHE A 121 -8.64 -0.76 7.10
N ILE A 122 -7.80 0.25 6.83
CA ILE A 122 -7.08 0.38 5.56
C ILE A 122 -6.21 -0.87 5.31
N PRO A 123 -5.33 -1.31 6.24
CA PRO A 123 -4.59 -2.55 6.07
C PRO A 123 -5.48 -3.79 5.95
N ILE A 124 -6.53 -3.91 6.76
CA ILE A 124 -7.44 -5.08 6.70
C ILE A 124 -8.07 -5.18 5.31
N HIS A 125 -8.56 -4.06 4.75
CA HIS A 125 -9.19 -4.08 3.44
C HIS A 125 -8.18 -4.32 2.30
N ALA A 126 -6.93 -3.89 2.46
CA ALA A 126 -5.88 -4.17 1.49
C ALA A 126 -5.68 -5.68 1.26
N ILE A 127 -5.92 -6.53 2.26
CA ILE A 127 -5.76 -7.99 2.15
C ILE A 127 -6.66 -8.56 1.03
N TRP A 128 -7.98 -8.39 1.17
CA TRP A 128 -8.93 -8.97 0.20
C TRP A 128 -8.87 -8.25 -1.15
N LEU A 129 -8.64 -6.93 -1.17
CA LEU A 129 -8.43 -6.19 -2.41
C LEU A 129 -7.20 -6.70 -3.19
N SER A 130 -6.10 -6.99 -2.48
CA SER A 130 -4.89 -7.54 -3.10
C SER A 130 -5.11 -8.96 -3.64
N ALA A 131 -5.97 -9.76 -3.00
CA ALA A 131 -6.33 -11.09 -3.46
C ALA A 131 -7.18 -11.05 -4.73
N VAL A 132 -8.17 -10.16 -4.77
CA VAL A 132 -9.02 -9.94 -5.96
C VAL A 132 -8.17 -9.47 -7.14
N THR A 133 -7.37 -8.43 -6.95
CA THR A 133 -6.52 -7.86 -8.02
C THR A 133 -5.43 -8.82 -8.48
N GLY A 134 -4.82 -9.60 -7.58
CA GLY A 134 -3.89 -10.67 -7.95
C GLY A 134 -4.57 -11.75 -8.80
N THR A 135 -5.78 -12.16 -8.42
CA THR A 135 -6.57 -13.15 -9.18
C THR A 135 -6.95 -12.63 -10.56
N LEU A 136 -7.41 -11.38 -10.66
CA LEU A 136 -7.73 -10.73 -11.94
C LEU A 136 -6.48 -10.57 -12.81
N GLY A 137 -5.36 -10.14 -12.24
CA GLY A 137 -4.09 -10.01 -12.94
C GLY A 137 -3.60 -11.34 -13.50
N TYR A 138 -3.73 -12.42 -12.72
CA TYR A 138 -3.45 -13.78 -13.19
C TYR A 138 -4.35 -14.18 -14.36
N GLY A 139 -5.67 -14.00 -14.20
CA GLY A 139 -6.67 -14.38 -15.20
C GLY A 139 -6.47 -13.64 -16.52
N LEU A 140 -6.30 -12.32 -16.46
CA LEU A 140 -6.08 -11.47 -17.62
C LEU A 140 -4.80 -11.88 -18.36
N ALA A 141 -3.67 -12.01 -17.65
CA ALA A 141 -2.41 -12.41 -18.25
C ALA A 141 -2.47 -13.82 -18.89
N LYS A 142 -3.23 -14.74 -18.29
CA LYS A 142 -3.47 -16.07 -18.86
C LYS A 142 -4.30 -16.00 -20.14
N VAL A 143 -5.38 -15.22 -20.16
CA VAL A 143 -6.22 -15.02 -21.35
C VAL A 143 -5.43 -14.37 -22.47
N THR A 144 -4.71 -13.28 -22.19
CA THR A 144 -3.87 -12.59 -23.18
C THR A 144 -2.85 -13.52 -23.82
N ARG A 145 -2.17 -14.37 -23.01
CA ARG A 145 -1.23 -15.35 -23.55
C ARG A 145 -1.90 -16.38 -24.46
N LEU A 146 -3.11 -16.84 -24.11
CA LEU A 146 -3.85 -17.80 -24.93
C LEU A 146 -4.31 -17.20 -26.26
N VAL A 147 -4.71 -15.93 -26.26
CA VAL A 147 -5.12 -15.22 -27.49
C VAL A 147 -3.91 -14.98 -28.40
N LEU A 148 -2.80 -14.48 -27.85
CA LEU A 148 -1.59 -14.20 -28.63
C LEU A 148 -0.93 -15.45 -29.21
N ASN A 149 -1.05 -16.60 -28.54
CA ASN A 149 -0.52 -17.86 -29.07
C ASN A 149 -1.42 -18.51 -30.15
N ARG A 150 -2.62 -17.98 -30.39
CA ARG A 150 -3.56 -18.46 -31.41
C ARG A 150 -3.55 -17.61 -32.68
N ALA A 151 -2.97 -16.41 -32.63
CA ALA A 151 -2.79 -15.49 -33.76
C ALA A 151 -1.44 -15.77 -34.44
#